data_AF-A0A0J7XMR0-F1
#
_entry.id   AF-A0A0J7XMR0-F1
#
_cell.length_a   1.000
_cell.length_b   1.000
_cell.length_c   1.000
_cell.angle_alpha   90.00
_cell.angle_beta   90.00
_cell.angle_gamma   90.00
#
_symmetry.space_group_name_H-M   'P 1'
#
loop_
_entity.id
_entity.type
_entity.pdbx_description
1 polymer ?
#
loop_
_entity_poly.entity_id
_entity_poly.type
_entity_poly.pdbx_seq_one_letter_code
_entity_poly.pdbx_strand_id
1 'polypeptide(L)'
;MQKLQIQVRTQCRRCGALMRADLDELVARYGGNASLIDCQERCRMVACDGATFYLAARRYGGPWRILLDDAALREGLTICPPAHLALGRAAPSADIAGVLVPQRR
;
A
#
# COMPACT_ATOMS: atom_id res chain seq x y z
N MET A 1 -5.93 -26.37 -14.17
CA MET A 1 -5.91 -25.23 -13.22
C MET A 1 -5.43 -23.99 -13.95
N GLN A 2 -6.27 -22.96 -14.09
CA GLN A 2 -5.82 -21.68 -14.63
C GLN A 2 -4.89 -21.01 -13.60
N LYS A 3 -3.67 -20.68 -14.01
CA LYS A 3 -2.69 -19.99 -13.16
C LYS A 3 -3.21 -18.56 -12.92
N LEU A 4 -3.60 -18.24 -11.70
CA LEU A 4 -3.98 -16.87 -11.35
C LEU A 4 -2.73 -15.98 -11.50
N GLN A 5 -2.81 -14.96 -12.35
CA GLN A 5 -1.77 -13.93 -12.46
C GLN A 5 -1.94 -12.92 -11.33
N ILE A 6 -1.65 -13.36 -10.10
CA ILE A 6 -1.68 -12.52 -8.92
C ILE A 6 -0.51 -11.55 -9.00
N GLN A 7 -0.80 -10.26 -8.86
CA GLN A 7 0.22 -9.23 -8.75
C GLN A 7 0.35 -8.81 -7.30
N VAL A 8 1.58 -8.63 -6.85
CA VAL A 8 1.89 -8.14 -5.51
C VAL A 8 2.74 -6.87 -5.62
N ARG A 9 2.42 -5.90 -4.76
CA ARG A 9 3.15 -4.65 -4.59
C ARG A 9 3.35 -4.37 -3.12
N THR A 10 4.32 -3.52 -2.81
CA THR A 10 4.49 -2.94 -1.47
C THR A 10 4.22 -1.44 -1.52
N GLN A 11 3.57 -0.90 -0.49
CA GLN A 11 3.37 0.53 -0.33
C GLN A 11 3.91 0.99 1.02
N CYS A 12 4.69 2.08 1.04
CA CYS A 12 5.16 2.65 2.29
C CYS A 12 4.07 3.46 3.00
N ARG A 13 3.87 3.21 4.29
CA ARG A 13 2.93 3.98 5.12
C ARG A 13 3.36 5.42 5.39
N ARG A 14 4.65 5.74 5.26
CA ARG A 14 5.22 7.05 5.56
C ARG A 14 5.32 7.93 4.32
N CYS A 15 6.00 7.45 3.27
CA CYS A 15 6.21 8.22 2.05
C CYS A 15 5.29 7.83 0.89
N GLY A 16 4.38 6.86 1.06
CA GLY A 16 3.43 6.44 0.02
C GLY A 16 4.07 5.71 -1.17
N ALA A 17 5.39 5.54 -1.21
CA ALA A 17 6.10 4.93 -2.32
C ALA A 17 5.57 3.51 -2.62
N LEU A 18 5.24 3.27 -3.88
CA LEU A 18 4.68 2.02 -4.37
C LEU A 18 5.73 1.26 -5.19
N MET A 19 6.09 0.06 -4.75
CA MET A 19 7.13 -0.76 -5.36
C MET A 19 6.54 -2.10 -5.83
N ARG A 20 7.14 -2.68 -6.87
CA ARG A 20 6.81 -4.05 -7.29
C ARG A 20 7.43 -5.02 -6.30
N ALA A 21 6.69 -6.08 -5.97
CA ALA A 21 7.22 -7.21 -5.24
C ALA A 21 7.35 -8.40 -6.18
N ASP A 22 8.51 -9.07 -6.16
CA ASP A 22 8.74 -10.29 -6.90
C ASP A 22 8.33 -11.49 -6.04
N LEU A 23 7.43 -12.33 -6.54
CA LEU A 23 6.95 -13.50 -5.79
C LEU A 23 8.06 -14.52 -5.53
N ASP A 24 9.00 -14.69 -6.47
CA ASP A 24 10.11 -15.63 -6.29
C ASP A 24 11.09 -15.12 -5.22
N GLU A 25 11.33 -13.80 -5.18
CA GLU A 25 12.10 -13.16 -4.10
C GLU A 25 11.41 -13.34 -2.74
N LEU A 26 10.08 -13.15 -2.69
CA LEU A 26 9.31 -13.33 -1.45
C LEU A 26 9.33 -14.78 -0.97
N VAL A 27 9.18 -15.75 -1.87
CA VAL A 27 9.27 -17.18 -1.54
C VAL A 27 10.67 -17.54 -1.05
N ALA A 28 11.72 -17.02 -1.67
CA ALA A 28 13.09 -17.24 -1.22
C ALA A 28 13.37 -16.61 0.16
N ARG A 29 12.79 -15.43 0.44
CA ARG A 29 12.98 -14.71 1.71
C ARG A 29 12.19 -15.29 2.87
N TYR A 30 10.91 -15.61 2.66
CA TYR A 30 9.97 -15.95 3.72
C TYR A 30 9.53 -17.43 3.71
N GLY A 31 9.78 -18.15 2.62
CA GLY A 31 9.28 -19.49 2.38
C GLY A 31 7.90 -19.51 1.71
N GLY A 32 7.61 -20.58 0.97
CA GLY A 32 6.40 -20.68 0.12
C GLY A 32 5.07 -20.71 0.87
N ASN A 33 5.08 -20.92 2.18
CA ASN A 33 3.89 -20.97 3.04
C ASN A 33 3.72 -19.70 3.89
N ALA A 34 4.57 -18.69 3.71
CA ALA A 34 4.48 -17.45 4.47
C ALA A 34 3.24 -16.64 4.10
N SER A 35 2.59 -16.05 5.11
CA SER A 35 1.51 -15.09 4.90
C SER A 35 2.09 -13.70 4.67
N LEU A 36 1.58 -13.00 3.66
CA LEU A 36 1.87 -11.59 3.43
C LEU A 36 0.91 -10.64 4.16
N ILE A 37 -0.14 -11.19 4.80
CA ILE A 37 -1.08 -10.41 5.62
C ILE A 37 -0.33 -9.92 6.85
N ASP A 38 -0.41 -8.61 7.13
CA ASP A 38 0.26 -7.93 8.25
C ASP A 38 1.80 -7.96 8.21
N CYS A 39 2.38 -8.58 7.17
CA CYS A 39 3.81 -8.57 6.93
C CYS A 39 4.26 -7.15 6.54
N GLN A 40 5.32 -6.69 7.20
CA GLN A 40 5.90 -5.38 6.97
C GLN A 40 7.39 -5.46 6.67
N GLU A 41 7.83 -4.67 5.69
CA GLU A 41 9.25 -4.49 5.36
C GLU A 41 9.68 -3.04 5.60
N ARG A 42 10.98 -2.78 5.67
CA ARG A 42 11.50 -1.41 5.65
C ARG A 42 11.32 -0.82 4.26
N CYS A 43 10.94 0.46 4.19
CA CYS A 43 10.88 1.19 2.94
C CYS A 43 12.25 1.23 2.27
N ARG A 44 12.31 0.89 0.97
CA ARG A 44 13.55 0.93 0.19
C ARG A 44 13.87 2.33 -0.36
N MET A 45 12.99 3.32 -0.13
CA MET A 45 13.26 4.70 -0.52
C MET A 45 14.38 5.29 0.33
N VAL A 46 15.33 5.97 -0.32
CA VAL A 46 16.41 6.68 0.36
C VAL A 46 15.83 7.71 1.33
N ALA A 47 16.41 7.79 2.52
CA ALA A 47 15.98 8.65 3.63
C ALA A 47 14.55 8.41 4.17
N CYS A 48 13.91 7.30 3.77
CA CYS A 48 12.68 6.83 4.42
C CYS A 48 13.02 5.68 5.38
N ASP A 49 12.60 5.83 6.63
CA ASP A 49 12.68 4.82 7.70
C ASP A 49 11.33 4.12 7.93
N GLY A 50 10.31 4.43 7.12
CA GLY A 50 8.96 3.90 7.28
C GLY A 50 8.85 2.41 6.97
N ALA A 51 7.74 1.81 7.38
CA ALA A 51 7.38 0.45 7.01
C ALA A 51 6.56 0.41 5.71
N THR A 52 6.59 -0.71 5.01
CA THR A 52 5.74 -1.01 3.87
C THR A 52 4.79 -2.15 4.18
N PHE A 53 3.62 -2.15 3.56
CA PHE A 53 2.66 -3.25 3.61
C PHE A 53 2.40 -3.78 2.20
N TYR A 54 1.91 -5.01 2.11
CA TYR A 54 1.62 -5.64 0.82
C TYR A 54 0.22 -5.29 0.30
N LEU A 55 0.12 -5.20 -1.02
CA LEU A 55 -1.12 -5.11 -1.77
C LEU A 55 -1.14 -6.20 -2.82
N ALA A 56 -2.31 -6.78 -3.07
CA ALA A 56 -2.49 -7.77 -4.11
C ALA A 56 -3.66 -7.45 -5.03
N ALA A 57 -3.47 -7.73 -6.32
CA ALA A 57 -4.54 -7.79 -7.31
C ALA A 57 -4.64 -9.21 -7.85
N ARG A 58 -5.84 -9.79 -7.84
CA ARG A 58 -6.08 -11.18 -8.28
C ARG A 58 -5.88 -11.39 -9.79
N ARG A 59 -5.95 -10.31 -10.56
CA ARG A 59 -5.80 -10.28 -12.02
C ARG A 59 -5.15 -8.98 -12.47
N TYR A 60 -4.51 -9.01 -13.63
CA TYR A 60 -4.01 -7.79 -14.27
C TYR A 60 -5.14 -6.77 -14.47
N GLY A 61 -4.89 -5.51 -14.09
CA GLY A 61 -5.90 -4.44 -14.14
C GLY A 61 -7.05 -4.58 -13.13
N GLY A 62 -7.00 -5.58 -12.23
CA GLY A 62 -7.99 -5.75 -11.17
C GLY A 62 -7.82 -4.76 -10.02
N PRO A 63 -8.84 -4.65 -9.13
CA PRO A 63 -8.73 -3.82 -7.94
C PRO A 63 -7.64 -4.36 -7.00
N TRP A 64 -6.85 -3.43 -6.45
CA TRP A 64 -5.84 -3.73 -5.44
C TRP A 64 -6.50 -3.86 -4.06
N ARG A 65 -6.10 -4.89 -3.32
CA ARG A 65 -6.51 -5.10 -1.93
C ARG A 65 -5.29 -4.97 -1.03
N ILE A 66 -5.44 -4.23 0.06
CA ILE A 66 -4.44 -4.09 1.10
C ILE A 66 -4.44 -5.39 1.92
N LEU A 67 -3.27 -5.98 2.12
CA LEU A 67 -3.09 -7.20 2.92
C LEU A 67 -2.75 -6.84 4.37
N LEU A 68 -3.67 -6.14 5.02
CA LEU A 68 -3.58 -5.78 6.44
C LEU A 68 -4.90 -6.15 7.11
N ASP A 69 -4.83 -6.97 8.16
CA ASP A 69 -5.97 -7.39 8.98
C ASP A 69 -5.90 -6.75 10.36
N ASP A 70 -4.70 -6.56 10.92
CA ASP A 70 -4.50 -5.91 12.22
C ASP A 70 -5.07 -4.48 12.24
N ALA A 71 -5.95 -4.22 13.22
CA ALA A 71 -6.65 -2.95 13.34
C ALA A 71 -5.73 -1.76 13.63
N ALA A 72 -4.69 -1.95 14.44
CA ALA A 72 -3.75 -0.89 14.79
C ALA A 72 -2.87 -0.50 13.59
N LEU A 73 -2.46 -1.49 12.78
CA LEU A 73 -1.77 -1.24 11.51
C LEU A 73 -2.66 -0.51 10.52
N ARG A 74 -3.94 -0.88 10.44
CA ARG A 74 -4.92 -0.24 9.55
C ARG A 74 -5.23 1.20 9.94
N GLU A 75 -5.35 1.50 11.24
CA GLU A 75 -5.55 2.87 11.72
C GLU A 75 -4.39 3.78 11.29
N GLY A 76 -3.16 3.25 11.34
CA GLY A 76 -1.96 3.94 10.87
C GLY A 76 -1.92 4.24 9.36
N LEU A 77 -2.83 3.68 8.56
CA LEU A 77 -2.95 3.98 7.12
C LEU A 77 -3.75 5.25 6.84
N THR A 78 -4.55 5.74 7.78
CA THR A 78 -5.35 6.97 7.59
C THR A 78 -4.47 8.19 7.30
N ILE A 79 -3.21 8.14 7.74
CA ILE A 79 -2.18 9.17 7.57
C ILE A 79 -1.31 8.89 6.34
N CYS A 80 -1.47 7.73 5.69
CA CYS A 80 -0.63 7.34 4.57
C CYS A 80 -0.94 8.26 3.38
N PRO A 81 0.06 8.99 2.86
CA PRO A 81 -0.15 9.79 1.67
C PRO A 81 -0.56 8.84 0.53
N PRO A 82 -1.46 9.29 -0.36
CA PRO A 82 -1.76 8.52 -1.56
C PRO A 82 -0.47 8.22 -2.32
N ALA A 83 -0.45 7.13 -3.09
CA ALA A 83 0.75 6.61 -3.78
C ALA A 83 1.42 7.58 -4.78
N HIS A 84 0.96 8.84 -4.83
CA HIS A 84 1.29 9.91 -5.77
C HIS A 84 2.80 10.19 -5.89
N LEU A 85 3.57 9.93 -4.83
CA LEU A 85 5.02 10.15 -4.84
C LEU A 85 5.79 9.13 -5.70
N ALA A 86 5.19 7.99 -6.07
CA ALA A 86 5.81 7.06 -7.03
C ALA A 86 5.70 7.51 -8.51
N LEU A 87 4.87 8.52 -8.80
CA LEU A 87 4.65 9.06 -10.15
C LEU A 87 5.23 10.48 -10.33
N GLY A 88 5.94 11.02 -9.33
CA GLY A 88 6.47 12.39 -9.38
C GLY A 88 5.40 13.48 -9.43
N ARG A 89 4.13 13.17 -9.12
CA ARG A 89 3.07 14.17 -8.98
C ARG A 89 2.89 14.53 -7.52
N ALA A 90 2.89 15.83 -7.24
CA ALA A 90 2.55 16.35 -5.92
C ALA A 90 1.18 15.79 -5.46
N ALA A 91 1.06 15.49 -4.17
CA ALA A 91 -0.24 15.20 -3.59
C ALA A 91 -1.19 16.38 -3.89
N PRO A 92 -2.46 16.14 -4.28
CA PRO A 92 -3.43 17.20 -4.17
C PRO A 92 -3.45 17.59 -2.69
N SER A 93 -3.12 18.85 -2.40
CA SER A 93 -3.29 19.41 -1.07
C SER A 93 -4.74 19.13 -0.68
N ALA A 94 -4.94 18.29 0.33
CA ALA A 94 -6.23 18.21 0.98
C ALA A 94 -6.44 19.58 1.61
N ASP A 95 -7.17 20.43 0.92
CA ASP A 95 -7.66 21.68 1.46
C ASP A 95 -8.67 21.28 2.54
N ILE A 96 -8.23 21.24 3.79
CA ILE A 96 -9.07 20.91 4.95
C ILE A 96 -10.08 22.06 5.22
N ALA A 97 -10.09 23.11 4.39
CA ALA A 97 -10.96 24.28 4.50
C ALA A 97 -12.35 24.12 3.81
N GLY A 98 -12.79 22.89 3.48
CA GLY A 98 -14.05 22.66 2.77
C GLY A 98 -15.21 22.08 3.58
N VAL A 99 -15.01 21.68 4.83
CA VAL A 99 -16.09 21.13 5.67
C VAL A 99 -16.69 22.26 6.50
N LEU A 100 -17.65 22.98 5.92
CA LEU A 100 -18.75 23.64 6.63
C LEU A 100 -19.76 24.11 5.59
N VAL A 101 -20.59 23.17 5.12
CA VAL A 101 -21.88 23.49 4.52
C VAL A 101 -22.92 23.48 5.64
N PRO A 102 -23.60 24.60 5.95
CA PRO A 102 -24.94 24.54 6.47
C PRO A 102 -25.92 24.73 5.31
N GLN A 103 -26.48 23.61 4.85
CA GLN A 103 -27.75 23.56 4.14
C GLN A 103 -28.84 24.07 5.09
N ARG A 104 -29.48 25.21 4.79
CA ARG A 104 -30.89 25.47 5.15
C ARG A 104 -31.54 26.42 4.14
N ARG A 105 -32.52 25.85 3.42
CA ARG A 105 -33.75 26.38 2.78
C ARG A 105 -33.80 27.84 2.33
#